data_AF-A0AB38KGK7-F1
#
_entry.id   AF-A0AB38KGK7-F1
#
_cell.length_a   1.000
_cell.length_b   1.000
_cell.length_c   1.000
_cell.angle_alpha   90.00
_cell.angle_beta   90.00
_cell.angle_gamma   90.00
#
_symmetry.space_group_name_H-M   'P 1'
#
loop_
_entity.id
_entity.type
_entity.pdbx_description
1 polymer ?
#
loop_
_entity_poly.entity_id
_entity_poly.type
_entity_poly.pdbx_seq_one_letter_code
_entity_poly.pdbx_strand_id
1 'polypeptide(L)'
;EDENTIYFCDVYKNVKNKEIEYNPNINNILNQACISSIYKEQSLRTNSFTHSSINANTPLNLLSLHSNKVPYEQELNNKAYYNEHFYESEYSFTKSIDLKTKPSLKEKRVLVLNESLLAKSNIYHLSLGDFITLNYKEFNHQEEIKNQDEEKQDKASLLKDFIIIANTQILIDDAILANSINTNDHLNLKDLNLSKSYSNTLTLLKKNIIFTPSFKAKKNCSFTADNVNTMANQESVLTAQKQIVSRVGNTTITQTKDKIILQVGTTQVIIDSKGLRVKGGDLRAD
;
A
#
# COMPACT_ATOMS: atom_id res chain seq x y z
N GLU A 1 24.32 -3.19 0.93
CA GLU A 1 23.29 -4.05 1.55
C GLU A 1 22.88 -5.03 0.47
N ASP A 2 22.86 -6.33 0.78
CA ASP A 2 22.47 -7.39 -0.15
C ASP A 2 20.95 -7.63 -0.13
N GLU A 3 20.41 -8.26 -1.17
CA GLU A 3 18.95 -8.47 -1.36
C GLU A 3 18.33 -9.45 -0.35
N ASN A 4 19.14 -10.22 0.39
CA ASN A 4 18.65 -11.34 1.20
C ASN A 4 18.75 -11.10 2.72
N THR A 5 19.18 -9.92 3.14
CA THR A 5 19.41 -9.60 4.55
C THR A 5 18.54 -8.44 5.01
N ILE A 6 17.93 -8.58 6.19
CA ILE A 6 17.17 -7.49 6.82
C ILE A 6 18.14 -6.58 7.56
N TYR A 7 18.24 -5.33 7.13
CA TYR A 7 19.06 -4.31 7.77
C TYR A 7 18.18 -3.41 8.66
N PHE A 8 18.58 -3.24 9.92
CA PHE A 8 17.97 -2.26 10.82
C PHE A 8 18.79 -0.97 10.74
N CYS A 9 18.24 0.03 10.06
CA CYS A 9 18.92 1.30 9.82
C CYS A 9 18.03 2.45 10.28
N ASP A 10 18.62 3.39 11.01
CA ASP A 10 17.95 4.64 11.39
C ASP A 10 17.95 5.68 10.25
N VAL A 11 18.87 5.50 9.29
CA VAL A 11 19.06 6.39 8.13
C VAL A 11 19.31 5.56 6.88
N TYR A 12 18.78 6.00 5.75
CA TYR A 12 19.04 5.38 4.47
C TYR A 12 20.51 5.56 4.05
N LYS A 13 21.18 4.47 3.66
CA LYS A 13 22.43 4.57 2.93
C LYS A 13 22.12 4.95 1.49
N ASN A 14 22.71 6.04 1.00
CA ASN A 14 22.57 6.44 -0.40
C ASN A 14 23.11 5.33 -1.31
N VAL A 15 22.21 4.67 -2.02
CA VAL A 15 22.53 3.75 -3.12
C VAL A 15 22.59 4.56 -4.43
N LYS A 16 23.10 3.95 -5.50
CA LYS A 16 23.12 4.52 -6.85
C LYS A 16 21.75 5.08 -7.23
N ASN A 17 21.74 6.34 -7.65
CA ASN A 17 20.54 7.07 -8.03
C ASN A 17 20.07 6.65 -9.44
N LYS A 18 18.77 6.41 -9.61
CA LYS A 18 18.16 6.05 -10.89
C LYS A 18 17.54 7.30 -11.53
N GLU A 19 18.00 7.67 -12.71
CA GLU A 19 17.37 8.75 -13.46
C GLU A 19 16.11 8.24 -14.17
N ILE A 20 14.99 8.94 -13.99
CA ILE A 20 13.68 8.54 -14.48
C ILE A 20 13.04 9.69 -15.23
N GLU A 21 12.49 9.38 -16.38
CA GLU A 21 11.77 10.33 -17.22
C GLU A 21 10.39 10.64 -16.66
N TYR A 22 10.03 11.93 -16.61
CA TYR A 22 8.67 12.39 -16.34
C TYR A 22 7.95 12.73 -17.65
N ASN A 23 6.79 12.12 -17.88
CA ASN A 23 5.98 12.35 -19.08
C ASN A 23 4.49 12.50 -18.72
N PRO A 24 3.95 13.73 -18.64
CA PRO A 24 2.56 13.98 -18.26
C PRO A 24 1.53 13.58 -19.34
N ASN A 25 1.98 13.17 -20.53
CA ASN A 25 1.07 12.80 -21.61
C ASN A 25 0.30 11.52 -21.26
N ILE A 26 -0.99 11.68 -20.99
CA ILE A 26 -1.94 10.62 -20.62
C ILE A 26 -1.98 9.49 -21.67
N ASN A 27 -1.82 9.85 -22.95
CA ASN A 27 -1.91 8.88 -24.04
C ASN A 27 -0.63 8.07 -24.23
N ASN A 28 0.49 8.49 -23.61
CA ASN A 28 1.83 7.88 -23.70
C ASN A 28 2.03 7.06 -24.97
N ILE A 29 1.88 7.69 -26.14
CA ILE A 29 1.65 7.01 -27.42
C ILE A 29 2.83 6.07 -27.77
N LEU A 30 4.01 6.38 -27.25
CA LEU A 30 5.25 5.63 -27.45
C LEU A 30 5.50 4.55 -26.37
N ASN A 31 4.57 4.34 -25.43
CA ASN A 31 4.71 3.44 -24.28
C ASN A 31 6.03 3.62 -23.52
N GLN A 32 6.51 4.85 -23.41
CA GLN A 32 7.78 5.14 -22.74
C GLN A 32 7.66 4.77 -21.24
N ALA A 33 8.71 4.14 -20.71
CA ALA A 33 8.85 3.89 -19.28
C ALA A 33 9.08 5.23 -18.54
N CYS A 34 8.12 5.67 -17.72
CA CYS A 34 8.13 6.99 -17.11
C CYS A 34 7.29 7.06 -15.83
N ILE A 35 7.40 8.19 -15.13
CA ILE A 35 6.38 8.65 -14.20
C ILE A 35 5.46 9.59 -14.96
N SER A 36 4.15 9.35 -14.90
CA SER A 36 3.16 10.08 -15.68
C SER A 36 2.39 11.14 -14.89
N SER A 37 2.34 11.00 -13.57
CA SER A 37 1.71 11.98 -12.70
C SER A 37 2.28 11.90 -11.31
N ILE A 38 2.32 13.05 -10.63
CA ILE A 38 2.72 13.19 -9.24
C ILE A 38 1.68 14.09 -8.59
N TYR A 39 1.14 13.65 -7.47
CA TYR A 39 0.18 14.42 -6.70
C TYR A 39 0.44 14.24 -5.22
N LYS A 40 -0.06 15.19 -4.44
CA LYS A 40 0.11 15.23 -2.99
C LYS A 40 -1.24 15.02 -2.34
N GLU A 41 -1.33 13.98 -1.50
CA GLU A 41 -2.50 13.80 -0.65
C GLU A 41 -2.27 14.49 0.69
N GLN A 42 -3.09 15.47 0.98
CA GLN A 42 -3.10 16.18 2.25
C GLN A 42 -4.31 15.74 3.05
N SER A 43 -4.11 15.40 4.31
CA SER A 43 -5.19 15.11 5.24
C SER A 43 -4.92 15.77 6.58
N LEU A 44 -5.96 16.27 7.22
CA LEU A 44 -5.87 16.78 8.59
C LEU A 44 -5.57 15.61 9.55
N ARG A 45 -4.53 15.77 10.35
CA ARG A 45 -4.05 14.78 11.32
C ARG A 45 -3.80 15.46 12.67
N THR A 46 -3.36 14.69 13.65
CA THR A 46 -2.78 15.25 14.87
C THR A 46 -1.40 15.81 14.53
N ASN A 47 -1.11 17.03 14.97
CA ASN A 47 0.15 17.72 14.68
C ASN A 47 0.85 18.27 15.91
N SER A 48 0.37 17.90 17.10
CA SER A 48 0.97 18.18 18.38
C SER A 48 0.73 16.99 19.29
N PHE A 49 1.67 16.73 20.20
CA PHE A 49 1.68 15.51 20.99
C PHE A 49 1.97 15.84 22.44
N THR A 50 1.30 15.15 23.36
CA THR A 50 1.58 15.28 24.80
C THR A 50 1.74 13.89 25.40
N HIS A 51 2.90 13.64 26.01
CA HIS A 51 3.15 12.42 26.77
C HIS A 51 3.07 12.73 28.26
N SER A 52 2.21 12.04 28.99
CA SER A 52 2.23 12.08 30.45
C SER A 52 2.44 10.70 31.06
N SER A 53 3.11 10.65 32.20
CA SER A 53 3.39 9.42 32.94
C SER A 53 3.56 9.70 34.42
N ILE A 54 3.35 8.68 35.24
CA ILE A 54 3.60 8.71 36.68
C ILE A 54 4.67 7.66 36.99
N ASN A 55 5.68 8.07 37.75
CA ASN A 55 6.71 7.15 38.22
C ASN A 55 6.22 6.40 39.46
N ALA A 56 6.44 5.09 39.49
CA ALA A 56 6.06 4.27 40.64
C ALA A 56 6.75 4.70 41.95
N ASN A 57 7.96 5.28 41.87
CA ASN A 57 8.68 5.84 43.03
C ASN A 57 8.10 7.17 43.53
N THR A 58 7.38 7.91 42.68
CA THR A 58 6.77 9.21 43.01
C THR A 58 5.34 9.27 42.49
N PRO A 59 4.42 8.45 43.05
CA PRO A 59 3.09 8.22 42.47
C PRO A 59 2.19 9.46 42.47
N LEU A 60 2.51 10.46 43.29
CA LEU A 60 1.78 11.73 43.36
C LEU A 60 2.29 12.78 42.35
N ASN A 61 3.39 12.51 41.65
CA ASN A 61 3.98 13.43 40.69
C ASN A 61 3.67 12.99 39.25
N LEU A 62 2.85 13.80 38.56
CA LEU A 62 2.57 13.64 37.14
C LEU A 62 3.66 14.32 36.33
N LEU A 63 4.45 13.54 35.60
CA LEU A 63 5.39 14.07 34.62
C LEU A 63 4.68 14.20 33.28
N SER A 64 4.89 15.32 32.59
CA SER A 64 4.30 15.56 31.28
C SER A 64 5.27 16.32 30.37
N LEU A 65 5.33 15.92 29.11
CA LEU A 65 6.10 16.60 28.08
C LEU A 65 5.21 16.90 26.89
N HIS A 66 5.20 18.17 26.51
CA HIS A 66 4.54 18.64 25.31
C HIS A 66 5.53 18.72 24.14
N SER A 67 5.07 18.29 22.98
CA SER A 67 5.83 18.29 21.73
C SER A 67 5.64 19.62 20.99
N ASN A 68 6.57 19.93 20.08
CA ASN A 68 6.41 21.07 19.21
C ASN A 68 5.33 20.79 18.16
N LYS A 69 4.56 21.84 17.83
CA LYS A 69 3.57 21.77 16.74
C LYS A 69 4.30 21.60 15.40
N VAL A 70 3.94 20.56 14.65
CA VAL A 70 4.34 20.41 13.26
C VAL A 70 3.38 21.24 12.38
N PRO A 71 3.86 22.23 11.62
CA PRO A 71 2.99 23.05 10.79
C PRO A 71 2.42 22.23 9.61
N TYR A 72 1.18 22.54 9.24
CA TYR A 72 0.64 22.16 7.93
C TYR A 72 1.17 23.09 6.85
N GLU A 73 1.09 22.63 5.59
CA GLU A 73 1.30 23.52 4.46
C GLU A 73 0.31 24.68 4.50
N GLN A 74 0.76 25.82 3.96
CA GLN A 74 0.08 27.10 4.09
C GLN A 74 -1.37 27.07 3.59
N GLU A 75 -1.65 26.21 2.60
CA GLU A 75 -2.96 26.03 1.98
C GLU A 75 -3.98 25.27 2.84
N LEU A 76 -3.54 24.48 3.83
CA LEU A 76 -4.42 23.56 4.59
C LEU A 76 -4.79 24.02 6.01
N ASN A 77 -4.63 25.31 6.30
CA ASN A 77 -4.77 25.90 7.64
C ASN A 77 -3.53 25.66 8.53
N ASN A 78 -2.46 26.41 8.26
CA ASN A 78 -1.25 26.45 9.10
C ASN A 78 -1.54 26.80 10.58
N LYS A 79 -2.72 27.36 10.91
CA LYS A 79 -3.15 27.66 12.28
C LYS A 79 -3.75 26.47 13.00
N ALA A 80 -4.21 25.43 12.30
CA ALA A 80 -4.86 24.26 12.91
C ALA A 80 -3.95 23.57 13.93
N TYR A 81 -4.50 23.27 15.10
CA TYR A 81 -3.80 22.65 16.22
C TYR A 81 -4.63 21.48 16.74
N TYR A 82 -4.11 20.27 16.52
CA TYR A 82 -4.74 19.02 16.93
C TYR A 82 -3.75 18.26 17.80
N ASN A 83 -3.97 18.33 19.11
CA ASN A 83 -3.13 17.66 20.10
C ASN A 83 -3.63 16.25 20.36
N GLU A 84 -2.72 15.27 20.28
CA GLU A 84 -2.96 13.92 20.77
C GLU A 84 -2.27 13.74 22.12
N HIS A 85 -3.06 13.41 23.14
CA HIS A 85 -2.55 13.12 24.47
C HIS A 85 -2.45 11.62 24.69
N PHE A 86 -1.35 11.17 25.31
CA PHE A 86 -1.19 9.79 25.72
C PHE A 86 -0.62 9.73 27.13
N TYR A 87 -1.14 8.77 27.87
CA TYR A 87 -0.75 8.48 29.24
C TYR A 87 -0.19 7.06 29.33
N GLU A 88 0.98 6.91 29.92
CA GLU A 88 1.58 5.61 30.24
C GLU A 88 1.89 5.55 31.73
N SER A 89 1.25 4.63 32.46
CA SER A 89 1.63 4.32 33.85
C SER A 89 2.80 3.34 33.85
N GLU A 90 3.90 3.66 34.52
CA GLU A 90 4.97 2.69 34.72
C GLU A 90 4.54 1.61 35.73
N TYR A 91 4.87 0.36 35.42
CA TYR A 91 4.69 -0.79 36.32
C TYR A 91 5.98 -1.16 37.08
N SER A 92 7.07 -0.37 36.93
CA SER A 92 8.41 -0.76 37.39
C SER A 92 9.11 0.39 38.13
N PHE A 93 9.54 0.13 39.36
CA PHE A 93 10.26 1.08 40.23
C PHE A 93 11.71 1.35 39.77
N THR A 94 12.22 0.61 38.79
CA THR A 94 13.62 0.67 38.34
C THR A 94 13.82 1.33 36.98
N LYS A 95 12.74 1.66 36.25
CA LYS A 95 12.84 2.28 34.93
C LYS A 95 12.72 3.79 35.05
N SER A 96 13.52 4.50 34.27
CA SER A 96 13.39 5.94 34.09
C SER A 96 12.34 6.23 33.01
N ILE A 97 11.43 7.16 33.29
CA ILE A 97 10.39 7.57 32.34
C ILE A 97 11.03 8.26 31.15
N ASP A 98 10.77 7.73 29.95
CA ASP A 98 11.08 8.41 28.69
C ASP A 98 9.85 9.10 28.12
N LEU A 99 9.71 10.39 28.44
CA LEU A 99 8.63 11.20 27.89
C LEU A 99 8.87 11.69 26.46
N LYS A 100 10.12 11.64 25.96
CA LYS A 100 10.53 12.36 24.74
C LYS A 100 10.43 11.52 23.48
N THR A 101 10.81 10.25 23.53
CA THR A 101 10.92 9.43 22.32
C THR A 101 9.61 9.30 21.58
N LYS A 102 8.51 9.02 22.27
CA LYS A 102 7.20 8.82 21.65
C LYS A 102 6.65 10.08 20.97
N PRO A 103 6.60 11.27 21.61
CA PRO A 103 6.28 12.51 20.90
C PRO A 103 7.19 12.77 19.70
N SER A 104 8.52 12.65 19.86
CA SER A 104 9.47 12.96 18.79
C SER A 104 9.33 12.03 17.57
N LEU A 105 9.02 10.75 17.78
CA LEU A 105 8.74 9.83 16.68
C LEU A 105 7.43 10.16 15.97
N LYS A 106 6.39 10.57 16.71
CA LYS A 106 5.12 11.00 16.12
C LYS A 106 5.27 12.29 15.33
N GLU A 107 6.02 13.27 15.83
CA GLU A 107 6.36 14.50 15.08
C GLU A 107 7.05 14.19 13.75
N LYS A 108 8.10 13.37 13.78
CA LYS A 108 8.82 12.95 12.58
C LYS A 108 7.89 12.20 11.61
N ARG A 109 6.98 11.37 12.13
CA ARG A 109 5.99 10.67 11.30
C ARG A 109 5.04 11.65 10.60
N VAL A 110 4.55 12.66 11.30
CA VAL A 110 3.69 13.70 10.71
C VAL A 110 4.43 14.44 9.61
N LEU A 111 5.71 14.80 9.82
CA LEU A 111 6.54 15.42 8.79
C LEU A 111 6.63 14.53 7.53
N VAL A 112 6.93 13.25 7.68
CA VAL A 112 7.01 12.28 6.56
C VAL A 112 5.69 12.23 5.79
N LEU A 113 4.57 12.19 6.51
CA LEU A 113 3.24 12.15 5.93
C LEU A 113 2.81 13.46 5.26
N ASN A 114 3.34 14.59 5.72
CA ASN A 114 3.09 15.90 5.12
C ASN A 114 3.94 16.10 3.86
N GLU A 115 5.08 15.42 3.73
CA GLU A 115 6.01 15.58 2.61
C GLU A 115 5.96 14.42 1.61
N SER A 116 5.15 13.38 1.88
CA SER A 116 4.97 12.26 0.96
C SER A 116 4.17 12.66 -0.28
N LEU A 117 4.57 12.13 -1.43
CA LEU A 117 3.90 12.30 -2.71
C LEU A 117 3.46 10.94 -3.25
N LEU A 118 2.40 10.92 -4.03
CA LEU A 118 1.97 9.74 -4.78
C LEU A 118 2.29 9.94 -6.26
N ALA A 119 2.85 8.92 -6.90
CA ALA A 119 3.22 8.97 -8.30
C ALA A 119 2.70 7.75 -9.05
N LYS A 120 2.13 7.97 -10.24
CA LYS A 120 1.75 6.88 -11.15
C LYS A 120 2.89 6.62 -12.12
N SER A 121 3.22 5.35 -12.31
CA SER A 121 4.30 4.92 -13.20
C SER A 121 3.94 3.62 -13.92
N ASN A 122 4.70 3.32 -14.97
CA ASN A 122 4.70 2.06 -15.71
C ASN A 122 6.09 1.38 -15.68
N ILE A 123 6.95 1.75 -14.74
CA ILE A 123 8.33 1.22 -14.65
C ILE A 123 8.37 0.00 -13.73
N TYR A 124 8.75 -1.16 -14.27
CA TYR A 124 8.68 -2.45 -13.56
C TYR A 124 9.83 -2.70 -12.57
N HIS A 125 11.01 -2.16 -12.83
CA HIS A 125 12.24 -2.43 -12.06
C HIS A 125 12.50 -1.40 -10.94
N LEU A 126 11.43 -0.82 -10.40
CA LEU A 126 11.49 0.08 -9.24
C LEU A 126 11.19 -0.70 -7.97
N SER A 127 12.06 -0.54 -6.99
CA SER A 127 12.03 -1.24 -5.71
C SER A 127 11.87 -0.25 -4.56
N LEU A 128 11.39 -0.78 -3.44
CA LEU A 128 11.37 -0.03 -2.18
C LEU A 128 12.80 0.38 -1.80
N GLY A 129 12.98 1.63 -1.39
CA GLY A 129 14.28 2.19 -1.01
C GLY A 129 15.13 2.70 -2.17
N ASP A 130 14.67 2.55 -3.41
CA ASP A 130 15.36 3.13 -4.56
C ASP A 130 15.39 4.66 -4.47
N PHE A 131 16.56 5.23 -4.72
CA PHE A 131 16.72 6.66 -4.96
C PHE A 131 16.47 6.94 -6.43
N ILE A 132 15.62 7.93 -6.69
CA ILE A 132 15.24 8.34 -8.05
C ILE A 132 15.46 9.85 -8.22
N THR A 133 15.92 10.24 -9.41
CA THR A 133 15.94 11.63 -9.87
C THR A 133 15.02 11.76 -11.08
N LEU A 134 14.09 12.71 -11.01
CA LEU A 134 13.16 12.98 -12.10
C LEU A 134 13.75 13.95 -13.11
N ASN A 135 13.77 13.52 -14.36
CA ASN A 135 14.11 14.34 -15.50
C ASN A 135 12.83 14.93 -16.10
N TYR A 136 12.73 16.26 -16.08
CA TYR A 136 11.60 16.99 -16.61
C TYR A 136 12.00 17.66 -17.93
N LYS A 137 11.62 17.07 -19.07
CA LYS A 137 11.95 17.63 -20.40
C LYS A 137 11.42 19.05 -20.60
N GLU A 138 10.25 19.38 -20.04
CA GLU A 138 9.66 20.73 -20.13
C GLU A 138 10.44 21.79 -19.34
N PHE A 139 11.12 21.42 -18.25
CA PHE A 139 11.94 22.36 -17.46
C PHE A 139 13.32 22.58 -18.08
N ASN A 140 13.85 21.62 -18.83
CA ASN A 140 15.14 21.77 -19.50
C ASN A 140 15.13 22.89 -20.56
N HIS A 141 13.98 23.24 -21.13
CA HIS A 141 13.85 24.39 -22.04
C HIS A 141 13.81 25.75 -21.34
N GLN A 142 13.55 25.81 -20.03
CA GLN A 142 13.59 27.06 -19.27
C GLN A 142 14.97 27.34 -18.65
N GLU A 143 15.81 26.32 -18.46
CA GLU A 143 17.18 26.49 -17.97
C GLU A 143 18.11 27.19 -18.98
N GLU A 144 17.78 27.18 -20.28
CA GLU A 144 18.50 27.99 -21.30
C GLU A 144 18.14 29.49 -21.26
N ILE A 145 17.07 29.89 -20.55
CA ILE A 145 16.63 31.28 -20.45
C ILE A 145 16.48 31.65 -18.96
N LYS A 146 17.62 31.79 -18.26
CA LYS A 146 17.97 32.86 -17.29
C LYS A 146 19.05 32.39 -16.33
N ASN A 147 20.30 32.68 -16.70
CA ASN A 147 21.36 32.94 -15.74
C ASN A 147 21.02 34.26 -15.03
N GLN A 148 20.43 34.20 -13.82
CA GLN A 148 20.41 35.25 -12.79
C GLN A 148 19.36 34.85 -11.74
N ASP A 149 19.78 34.12 -10.69
CA ASP A 149 19.20 34.06 -9.33
C ASP A 149 19.63 32.74 -8.67
N GLU A 150 20.78 32.73 -7.98
CA GLU A 150 21.35 31.54 -7.32
C GLU A 150 20.39 30.92 -6.26
N GLU A 151 19.47 31.69 -5.68
CA GLU A 151 18.48 31.18 -4.72
C GLU A 151 17.31 30.39 -5.33
N LYS A 152 17.02 30.55 -6.64
CA LYS A 152 15.94 29.79 -7.32
C LYS A 152 16.42 28.44 -7.84
N GLN A 153 17.71 28.32 -8.17
CA GLN A 153 18.30 27.06 -8.62
C GLN A 153 18.24 25.96 -7.54
N ASP A 154 18.45 26.31 -6.27
CA ASP A 154 18.41 25.34 -5.17
C ASP A 154 17.00 24.78 -4.91
N LYS A 155 15.95 25.58 -5.04
CA LYS A 155 14.56 25.09 -4.86
C LYS A 155 14.09 24.19 -6.01
N ALA A 156 14.57 24.43 -7.22
CA ALA A 156 14.23 23.62 -8.39
C ALA A 156 14.99 22.27 -8.42
N SER A 157 16.22 22.22 -7.92
CA SER A 157 17.00 20.99 -7.79
C SER A 157 16.45 20.06 -6.69
N LEU A 158 15.97 20.63 -5.58
CA LEU A 158 15.39 19.90 -4.44
C LEU A 158 14.09 19.12 -4.75
N LEU A 159 13.39 19.44 -5.84
CA LEU A 159 12.17 18.76 -6.27
C LEU A 159 12.41 17.63 -7.28
N LYS A 160 13.66 17.30 -7.58
CA LYS A 160 14.00 16.23 -8.53
C LYS A 160 14.33 14.91 -7.83
N ASP A 161 14.80 14.95 -6.58
CA ASP A 161 15.35 13.79 -5.87
C ASP A 161 14.41 13.18 -4.82
N PHE A 162 14.08 11.90 -5.02
CA PHE A 162 13.15 11.16 -4.16
C PHE A 162 13.68 9.79 -3.76
N ILE A 163 13.10 9.24 -2.70
CA ILE A 163 13.20 7.84 -2.32
C ILE A 163 11.82 7.18 -2.39
N ILE A 164 11.77 5.95 -2.91
CA ILE A 164 10.54 5.16 -2.96
C ILE A 164 10.31 4.50 -1.59
N ILE A 165 9.21 4.86 -0.91
CA ILE A 165 8.86 4.33 0.42
C ILE A 165 7.62 3.40 0.41
N ALA A 166 6.94 3.30 -0.74
CA ALA A 166 5.96 2.25 -1.02
C ALA A 166 5.81 2.07 -2.54
N ASN A 167 5.47 0.85 -2.97
CA ASN A 167 5.23 0.52 -4.37
C ASN A 167 4.06 -0.48 -4.46
N THR A 168 2.93 -0.05 -5.00
CA THR A 168 1.77 -0.90 -5.28
C THR A 168 1.72 -1.21 -6.76
N GLN A 169 1.86 -2.48 -7.13
CA GLN A 169 2.01 -2.91 -8.52
C GLN A 169 0.75 -3.63 -9.01
N ILE A 170 0.38 -3.38 -10.26
CA ILE A 170 -0.70 -4.05 -10.98
C ILE A 170 -0.11 -4.57 -12.28
N LEU A 171 -0.23 -5.88 -12.49
CA LEU A 171 0.14 -6.56 -13.72
C LEU A 171 -1.12 -7.22 -14.30
N ILE A 172 -1.47 -6.83 -15.52
CA ILE A 172 -2.54 -7.45 -16.30
C ILE A 172 -1.86 -8.24 -17.42
N ASP A 173 -2.12 -9.54 -17.46
CA ASP A 173 -1.63 -10.44 -18.50
C ASP A 173 -2.83 -11.20 -19.11
N ASP A 174 -3.29 -10.70 -20.26
CA ASP A 174 -4.45 -11.27 -20.95
C ASP A 174 -4.20 -12.72 -21.40
N ALA A 175 -2.93 -13.15 -21.53
CA ALA A 175 -2.58 -14.53 -21.87
C ALA A 175 -2.98 -15.51 -20.77
N ILE A 176 -3.04 -15.08 -19.51
CA ILE A 176 -3.56 -15.89 -18.41
C ILE A 176 -5.09 -16.06 -18.55
N LEU A 177 -5.80 -15.02 -18.99
CA LEU A 177 -7.23 -15.09 -19.26
C LEU A 177 -7.55 -15.98 -20.47
N ALA A 178 -6.72 -15.98 -21.52
CA ALA A 178 -6.97 -16.80 -22.71
C ALA A 178 -7.04 -18.31 -22.41
N ASN A 179 -6.30 -18.79 -21.41
CA ASN A 179 -6.39 -20.19 -20.95
C ASN A 179 -7.70 -20.53 -20.23
N SER A 180 -8.54 -19.54 -19.91
CA SER A 180 -9.88 -19.73 -19.34
C SER A 180 -11.00 -19.73 -20.40
N ILE A 181 -10.68 -19.43 -21.66
CA ILE A 181 -11.65 -19.40 -22.77
C ILE A 181 -11.91 -20.84 -23.23
N ASN A 182 -13.19 -21.21 -23.29
CA ASN A 182 -13.63 -22.54 -23.73
C ASN A 182 -13.31 -22.75 -25.21
N THR A 183 -12.42 -23.69 -25.53
CA THR A 183 -11.98 -24.00 -26.90
C THR A 183 -13.08 -24.59 -27.80
N ASN A 184 -14.26 -24.87 -27.23
CA ASN A 184 -15.45 -25.32 -27.98
C ASN A 184 -16.27 -24.18 -28.57
N ASP A 185 -16.06 -22.95 -28.10
CA ASP A 185 -16.59 -21.78 -28.79
C ASP A 185 -15.66 -21.54 -29.98
N HIS A 186 -16.19 -21.56 -31.21
CA HIS A 186 -15.46 -21.36 -32.47
C HIS A 186 -14.90 -19.94 -32.63
N LEU A 187 -14.29 -19.39 -31.57
CA LEU A 187 -13.61 -18.11 -31.55
C LEU A 187 -12.21 -18.30 -32.14
N ASN A 188 -11.91 -17.53 -33.19
CA ASN A 188 -10.59 -17.51 -33.81
C ASN A 188 -9.58 -16.88 -32.83
N LEU A 189 -8.85 -17.72 -32.07
CA LEU A 189 -7.87 -17.26 -31.07
C LEU A 189 -6.73 -16.42 -31.66
N LYS A 190 -6.50 -16.47 -32.97
CA LYS A 190 -5.43 -15.74 -33.67
C LYS A 190 -5.66 -14.23 -33.74
N ASP A 191 -6.89 -13.76 -33.55
CA ASP A 191 -7.25 -12.33 -33.62
C ASP A 191 -7.38 -11.69 -32.22
N LEU A 192 -7.13 -12.46 -31.15
CA LEU A 192 -7.17 -11.93 -29.79
C LEU A 192 -5.87 -11.15 -29.55
N ASN A 193 -5.93 -9.83 -29.57
CA ASN A 193 -4.80 -8.98 -29.17
C ASN A 193 -4.59 -9.10 -27.66
N LEU A 194 -3.87 -10.14 -27.21
CA LEU A 194 -3.53 -10.33 -25.81
C LEU A 194 -2.53 -9.25 -25.39
N SER A 195 -2.95 -8.35 -24.50
CA SER A 195 -2.10 -7.29 -23.98
C SER A 195 -1.46 -7.72 -22.65
N LYS A 196 -0.22 -7.29 -22.45
CA LYS A 196 0.39 -7.24 -21.11
C LYS A 196 0.54 -5.78 -20.74
N SER A 197 -0.03 -5.38 -19.60
CA SER A 197 0.13 -4.03 -19.09
C SER A 197 0.61 -4.07 -17.64
N TYR A 198 1.56 -3.21 -17.33
CA TYR A 198 2.07 -3.00 -16.00
C TYR A 198 1.83 -1.54 -15.61
N SER A 199 1.34 -1.33 -14.40
CA SER A 199 1.29 -0.02 -13.79
C SER A 199 1.56 -0.14 -12.30
N ASN A 200 2.15 0.89 -11.72
CA ASN A 200 2.32 1.01 -10.30
C ASN A 200 2.02 2.40 -9.76
N THR A 201 1.64 2.42 -8.49
CA THR A 201 1.54 3.64 -7.69
C THR A 201 2.65 3.63 -6.66
N LEU A 202 3.49 4.65 -6.71
CA LEU A 202 4.63 4.84 -5.83
C LEU A 202 4.26 5.85 -4.75
N THR A 203 4.70 5.62 -3.52
CA THR A 203 4.80 6.68 -2.51
C THR A 203 6.25 7.16 -2.47
N LEU A 204 6.44 8.44 -2.80
CA LEU A 204 7.72 9.10 -2.86
C LEU A 204 7.92 9.99 -1.63
N LEU A 205 9.16 10.09 -1.19
CA LEU A 205 9.57 11.01 -0.14
C LEU A 205 10.79 11.78 -0.62
N LYS A 206 10.90 13.07 -0.29
CA LYS A 206 12.10 13.84 -0.61
C LYS A 206 13.33 13.20 0.06
N LYS A 207 14.45 13.17 -0.65
CA LYS A 207 15.69 12.50 -0.23
C LYS A 207 16.24 12.96 1.13
N ASN A 208 16.00 14.22 1.51
CA ASN A 208 16.45 14.79 2.78
C ASN A 208 15.57 14.43 3.99
N ILE A 209 14.45 13.73 3.78
CA ILE A 209 13.53 13.36 4.86
C ILE A 209 13.75 11.91 5.25
N ILE A 210 13.96 11.69 6.54
CA ILE A 210 14.09 10.35 7.11
C ILE A 210 12.71 9.75 7.27
N PHE A 211 12.46 8.63 6.60
CA PHE A 211 11.24 7.88 6.78
C PHE A 211 11.12 7.42 8.23
N THR A 212 9.98 7.74 8.82
CA THR A 212 9.62 7.30 10.16
C THR A 212 8.38 6.42 10.02
N PRO A 213 8.43 5.14 10.43
CA PRO A 213 7.27 4.26 10.37
C PRO A 213 6.20 4.71 11.37
N SER A 214 4.99 4.17 11.23
CA SER A 214 3.95 4.40 12.23
C SER A 214 4.37 3.83 13.58
N PHE A 215 4.28 4.64 14.64
CA PHE A 215 4.39 4.18 16.02
C PHE A 215 3.15 3.36 16.38
N LYS A 216 3.09 2.12 15.91
CA LYS A 216 2.18 1.13 16.49
C LYS A 216 2.90 0.55 17.69
N ALA A 217 2.52 1.02 18.88
CA ALA A 217 2.81 0.25 20.10
C ALA A 217 2.40 -1.19 19.80
N LYS A 218 3.24 -2.17 20.17
CA LYS A 218 2.88 -3.59 20.09
C LYS A 218 1.42 -3.67 20.54
N LYS A 219 0.51 -4.07 19.64
CA LYS A 219 -0.76 -4.64 20.09
C LYS A 219 -0.32 -5.62 21.16
N ASN A 220 -0.81 -5.48 22.39
CA ASN A 220 -0.54 -6.45 23.44
C ASN A 220 -0.55 -7.82 22.75
N CYS A 221 0.53 -8.59 22.86
CA CYS A 221 0.51 -10.00 22.47
C CYS A 221 -0.39 -10.75 23.46
N SER A 222 -1.61 -10.27 23.67
CA SER A 222 -2.73 -11.13 23.92
C SER A 222 -3.00 -11.78 22.57
N PHE A 223 -2.55 -13.02 22.43
CA PHE A 223 -3.26 -13.97 21.58
C PHE A 223 -4.67 -14.12 22.15
N THR A 224 -5.51 -13.10 21.99
CA THR A 224 -6.95 -13.31 21.96
C THR A 224 -7.25 -13.68 20.52
N ALA A 225 -7.72 -14.91 20.35
CA ALA A 225 -8.07 -15.55 19.09
C ALA A 225 -9.27 -14.88 18.37
N ASP A 226 -9.43 -13.57 18.50
CA ASP A 226 -10.59 -12.82 18.01
C ASP A 226 -10.34 -12.20 16.62
N ASN A 227 -9.07 -12.05 16.20
CA ASN A 227 -8.75 -11.51 14.87
C ASN A 227 -8.71 -12.57 13.76
N VAL A 228 -8.76 -13.86 14.10
CA VAL A 228 -8.94 -14.93 13.10
C VAL A 228 -10.42 -15.04 12.69
N ASN A 229 -11.35 -14.73 13.60
CA ASN A 229 -12.79 -14.78 13.31
C ASN A 229 -13.29 -13.57 12.49
N THR A 230 -12.60 -12.43 12.50
CA THR A 230 -13.07 -11.23 11.77
C THR A 230 -12.76 -11.24 10.27
N MET A 231 -11.75 -11.99 9.80
CA MET A 231 -11.51 -12.20 8.37
C MET A 231 -12.23 -13.42 7.81
N ALA A 232 -12.69 -14.35 8.65
CA ALA A 232 -13.51 -15.49 8.22
C ALA A 232 -14.99 -15.10 7.97
N ASN A 233 -15.44 -13.96 8.50
CA ASN A 233 -16.85 -13.54 8.48
C ASN A 233 -17.17 -12.40 7.50
N GLN A 234 -16.24 -11.99 6.63
CA GLN A 234 -16.63 -11.17 5.48
C GLN A 234 -17.16 -12.13 4.42
N GLU A 235 -18.48 -12.23 4.30
CA GLU A 235 -19.14 -12.95 3.21
C GLU A 235 -18.52 -12.49 1.88
N SER A 236 -17.67 -13.34 1.31
CA SER A 236 -17.16 -13.13 -0.05
C SER A 236 -18.27 -13.49 -1.01
N VAL A 237 -19.17 -12.53 -1.27
CA VAL A 237 -20.26 -12.69 -2.23
C VAL A 237 -19.66 -12.66 -3.64
N LEU A 238 -19.43 -13.83 -4.21
CA LEU A 238 -19.05 -14.01 -5.60
C LEU A 238 -20.30 -14.00 -6.48
N THR A 239 -20.65 -12.85 -7.06
CA THR A 239 -21.80 -12.72 -7.96
C THR A 239 -21.40 -13.10 -9.40
N ALA A 240 -21.60 -14.36 -9.78
CA ALA A 240 -21.44 -14.79 -11.18
C ALA A 240 -22.73 -14.62 -11.99
N GLN A 241 -22.64 -14.06 -13.19
CA GLN A 241 -23.82 -13.77 -14.03
C GLN A 241 -24.46 -15.01 -14.68
N LYS A 242 -23.75 -16.15 -14.78
CA LYS A 242 -24.22 -17.36 -15.49
C LYS A 242 -24.00 -18.66 -14.73
N GLN A 243 -22.77 -18.93 -14.28
CA GLN A 243 -22.42 -20.15 -13.55
C GLN A 243 -21.12 -19.98 -12.75
N ILE A 244 -20.95 -20.77 -11.69
CA ILE A 244 -19.71 -20.93 -10.92
C ILE A 244 -19.27 -22.38 -11.05
N VAL A 245 -18.01 -22.63 -11.38
CA VAL A 245 -17.42 -23.98 -11.47
C VAL A 245 -16.15 -24.05 -10.63
N SER A 246 -16.12 -24.95 -9.65
CA SER A 246 -14.91 -25.35 -8.92
C SER A 246 -14.51 -26.76 -9.35
N ARG A 247 -13.23 -26.98 -9.69
CA ARG A 247 -12.73 -28.26 -10.22
C ARG A 247 -11.42 -28.66 -9.57
N VAL A 248 -11.35 -29.92 -9.14
CA VAL A 248 -10.11 -30.57 -8.67
C VAL A 248 -9.99 -31.90 -9.40
N GLY A 249 -9.09 -31.98 -10.38
CA GLY A 249 -8.97 -33.17 -11.24
C GLY A 249 -10.27 -33.49 -11.99
N ASN A 250 -10.85 -34.66 -11.72
CA ASN A 250 -12.13 -35.12 -12.29
C ASN A 250 -13.36 -34.81 -11.42
N THR A 251 -13.17 -34.14 -10.28
CA THR A 251 -14.24 -33.72 -9.39
C THR A 251 -14.65 -32.29 -9.71
N THR A 252 -15.95 -32.03 -9.86
CA THR A 252 -16.49 -30.70 -10.15
C THR A 252 -17.65 -30.32 -9.23
N ILE A 253 -17.73 -29.03 -8.90
CA ILE A 253 -18.87 -28.37 -8.26
C ILE A 253 -19.36 -27.31 -9.23
N THR A 254 -20.58 -27.43 -9.73
CA THR A 254 -21.18 -26.49 -10.68
C THR A 254 -22.43 -25.89 -10.07
N GLN A 255 -22.46 -24.56 -9.93
CA GLN A 255 -23.62 -23.81 -9.49
C GLN A 255 -24.13 -22.95 -10.65
N THR A 256 -25.42 -23.02 -10.92
CA THR A 256 -26.14 -22.08 -11.79
C THR A 256 -27.22 -21.38 -10.99
N LYS A 257 -28.03 -20.53 -11.64
CA LYS A 257 -29.21 -19.91 -11.02
C LYS A 257 -30.19 -20.94 -10.43
N ASP A 258 -30.34 -22.09 -11.07
CA ASP A 258 -31.45 -23.02 -10.81
C ASP A 258 -31.03 -24.33 -10.14
N LYS A 259 -29.72 -24.64 -10.09
CA LYS A 259 -29.22 -25.92 -9.57
C LYS A 259 -27.77 -25.87 -9.11
N ILE A 260 -27.43 -26.79 -8.22
CA ILE A 260 -26.06 -27.13 -7.81
C ILE A 260 -25.79 -28.60 -8.17
N ILE A 261 -24.64 -28.89 -8.75
CA ILE A 261 -24.19 -30.24 -9.12
C ILE A 261 -22.82 -30.50 -8.51
N LEU A 262 -22.70 -31.57 -7.73
CA LEU A 262 -21.43 -32.12 -7.26
C LEU A 262 -21.15 -33.39 -8.06
N GLN A 263 -20.09 -33.43 -8.85
CA GLN A 263 -19.71 -34.60 -9.63
C GLN A 263 -18.35 -35.13 -9.19
N VAL A 264 -18.28 -36.42 -8.91
CA VAL A 264 -17.05 -37.14 -8.57
C VAL A 264 -17.01 -38.39 -9.45
N GLY A 265 -16.19 -38.38 -10.49
CA GLY A 265 -16.13 -39.47 -11.47
C GLY A 265 -17.49 -39.70 -12.15
N THR A 266 -18.06 -40.90 -11.97
CA THR A 266 -19.37 -41.31 -12.51
C THR A 266 -20.55 -40.94 -11.62
N THR A 267 -20.30 -40.48 -10.39
CA THR A 267 -21.34 -40.16 -9.40
C THR A 267 -21.66 -38.66 -9.43
N GLN A 268 -22.96 -38.33 -9.37
CA GLN A 268 -23.43 -36.95 -9.32
C GLN A 268 -24.46 -36.75 -8.20
N VAL A 269 -24.31 -35.68 -7.43
CA VAL A 269 -25.35 -35.16 -6.52
C VAL A 269 -25.90 -33.88 -7.14
N ILE A 270 -27.23 -33.78 -7.23
CA ILE A 270 -27.95 -32.67 -7.84
C ILE A 270 -28.91 -32.09 -6.80
N ILE A 271 -28.82 -30.78 -6.57
CA ILE A 271 -29.73 -30.02 -5.71
C ILE A 271 -30.41 -28.98 -6.60
N ASP A 272 -31.72 -29.07 -6.74
CA ASP A 272 -32.54 -28.10 -7.46
C ASP A 272 -33.97 -28.03 -6.86
N SER A 273 -34.90 -27.36 -7.54
CA SER A 273 -36.29 -27.22 -7.10
C SER A 273 -37.05 -28.55 -6.92
N LYS A 274 -36.52 -29.68 -7.42
CA LYS A 274 -37.10 -31.02 -7.21
C LYS A 274 -36.43 -31.78 -6.05
N GLY A 275 -35.63 -31.09 -5.23
CA GLY A 275 -34.94 -31.67 -4.07
C GLY A 275 -33.56 -32.24 -4.38
N LEU A 276 -32.99 -32.96 -3.42
CA LEU A 276 -31.67 -33.60 -3.52
C LEU A 276 -31.79 -34.96 -4.22
N ARG A 277 -30.99 -35.20 -5.26
CA ARG A 277 -30.95 -36.45 -6.01
C ARG A 277 -29.53 -36.92 -6.27
N VAL A 278 -29.30 -38.22 -6.25
CA VAL A 278 -28.00 -38.84 -6.56
C VAL A 278 -28.13 -39.70 -7.81
N LYS A 279 -27.15 -39.62 -8.70
CA LYS A 279 -27.01 -40.50 -9.87
C LYS A 279 -25.70 -41.28 -9.76
N GLY A 280 -25.75 -42.59 -10.00
CA GLY A 280 -24.56 -43.44 -10.04
C GLY A 280 -23.95 -43.77 -8.68
N GLY A 281 -24.66 -43.50 -7.57
CA GLY A 281 -24.22 -43.82 -6.21
C GLY A 281 -25.42 -43.93 -5.24
N ASP A 282 -25.14 -44.35 -4.01
CA ASP A 282 -26.14 -44.53 -2.95
C ASP A 282 -26.31 -43.25 -2.11
N LEU A 283 -27.54 -42.98 -1.67
CA LEU A 283 -27.83 -42.03 -0.59
C LEU A 283 -28.11 -42.82 0.68
N ARG A 284 -27.19 -42.78 1.66
CA ARG A 284 -27.38 -43.41 2.96
C ARG A 284 -27.62 -42.33 4.02
N ALA A 285 -28.66 -42.53 4.81
CA ALA A 285 -28.91 -41.75 6.01
C ALA A 285 -28.34 -42.57 7.17
N ASP A 286 -27.08 -42.32 7.49
CA ASP A 286 -26.38 -42.93 8.63
C ASP A 286 -26.75 -42.19 9.92
#